data_AF-A0A7S2D3S3-F1
#
_entry.id   AF-A0A7S2D3S3-F1
#
_cell.length_a   1.000
_cell.length_b   1.000
_cell.length_c   1.000
_cell.angle_alpha   90.00
_cell.angle_beta   90.00
_cell.angle_gamma   90.00
#
_symmetry.space_group_name_H-M   'P 1'
#
loop_
_entity.id
_entity.type
_entity.pdbx_description
1 polymer ?
#
loop_
_entity_poly.entity_id
_entity_poly.type
_entity_poly.pdbx_seq_one_letter_code
_entity_poly.pdbx_strand_id
1 'polypeptide(L)'
;MQSMMNAIRMVWIISRHYNTDERMVPLMERIAFKISEKVQTEVNIKTILKLKPDQAKRIIKEAQEVLESWYTQYMKVRQKIEDSGTHIRWEFDRKRLFEHTNYMAKVCADLYEVAVVLDEFDKFLGPELKAVTGESEGIDEVINQVNQLVKPLEAVPFVIFDRRYKNEWLNCMTLFNEDVVSIENKTKSFIEMSFLKLRSAE
;
A
#
# COMPACT_ATOMS: atom_id res chain seq x y z
N MET A 1 6.18 7.58 -16.37
CA MET A 1 7.44 6.85 -16.07
C MET A 1 8.20 6.42 -17.33
N GLN A 2 7.57 5.70 -18.27
CA GLN A 2 8.23 5.16 -19.49
C GLN A 2 8.97 6.22 -20.33
N SER A 3 8.35 7.37 -20.60
CA SER A 3 8.95 8.47 -21.38
C SER A 3 10.23 9.01 -20.74
N MET A 4 10.18 9.26 -19.43
CA MET A 4 11.34 9.69 -18.64
C MET A 4 12.48 8.67 -18.71
N MET A 5 12.19 7.37 -18.48
CA MET A 5 13.23 6.34 -18.52
C MET A 5 13.85 6.20 -19.92
N ASN A 6 13.06 6.36 -20.99
CA ASN A 6 13.57 6.39 -22.36
C ASN A 6 14.45 7.62 -22.62
N ALA A 7 14.09 8.79 -22.12
CA ALA A 7 14.92 9.99 -22.24
C ALA A 7 16.27 9.80 -21.53
N ILE A 8 16.27 9.25 -20.31
CA ILE A 8 17.49 8.95 -19.55
C ILE A 8 18.35 7.92 -20.30
N ARG A 9 17.72 6.89 -20.92
CA ARG A 9 18.41 5.95 -21.81
C ARG A 9 19.11 6.66 -22.98
N MET A 10 18.44 7.59 -23.65
CA MET A 10 19.04 8.31 -24.77
C MET A 10 20.24 9.16 -24.31
N VAL A 11 20.11 9.81 -23.14
CA VAL A 11 21.21 10.56 -22.52
C VAL A 11 22.40 9.64 -22.21
N TRP A 12 22.16 8.46 -21.64
CA TRP A 12 23.20 7.47 -21.36
C TRP A 12 23.93 6.99 -22.62
N ILE A 13 23.21 6.76 -23.71
CA ILE A 13 23.79 6.24 -24.96
C ILE A 13 24.59 7.34 -25.70
N ILE A 14 24.09 8.58 -25.72
CA ILE A 14 24.63 9.64 -26.59
C ILE A 14 25.63 10.54 -25.86
N SER A 15 25.41 10.82 -24.57
CA SER A 15 26.18 11.84 -23.85
C SER A 15 27.52 11.31 -23.36
N ARG A 16 28.62 11.90 -23.83
CA ARG A 16 29.97 11.61 -23.31
C ARG A 16 30.20 12.05 -21.87
N HIS A 17 29.33 12.92 -21.33
CA HIS A 17 29.46 13.43 -19.96
C HIS A 17 28.59 12.65 -18.97
N TYR A 18 27.43 12.16 -19.43
CA TYR A 18 26.46 11.44 -18.61
C TYR A 18 26.45 9.92 -18.88
N ASN A 19 27.40 9.36 -19.64
CA ASN A 19 27.52 7.91 -19.82
C ASN A 19 28.40 7.23 -18.76
N THR A 20 28.57 7.87 -17.59
CA THR A 20 29.33 7.33 -16.46
C THR A 20 28.45 7.19 -15.22
N ASP A 21 28.72 6.15 -14.43
CA ASP A 21 28.01 5.85 -13.19
C ASP A 21 28.06 7.03 -12.20
N GLU A 22 29.21 7.69 -12.11
CA GLU A 22 29.47 8.85 -11.24
C GLU A 22 28.48 10.00 -11.43
N ARG A 23 27.94 10.15 -12.65
CA ARG A 23 26.98 11.22 -12.98
C ARG A 23 25.55 10.71 -12.98
N MET A 24 25.34 9.48 -13.43
CA MET A 24 23.99 8.95 -13.61
C MET A 24 23.39 8.35 -12.36
N VAL A 25 24.20 7.68 -11.53
CA VAL A 25 23.69 7.12 -10.28
C VAL A 25 23.11 8.22 -9.38
N PRO A 26 23.78 9.36 -9.13
CA PRO A 26 23.20 10.45 -8.35
C PRO A 26 21.90 11.03 -8.94
N LEU A 27 21.78 11.06 -10.28
CA LEU A 27 20.54 11.50 -10.94
C LEU A 27 19.40 10.51 -10.68
N MET A 28 19.66 9.21 -10.83
CA MET A 28 18.69 8.15 -10.58
C MET A 28 18.25 8.11 -9.12
N GLU A 29 19.17 8.32 -8.18
CA GLU A 29 18.86 8.44 -6.76
C GLU A 29 17.96 9.64 -6.46
N ARG A 30 18.23 10.80 -7.07
CA ARG A 30 17.37 11.98 -6.91
C ARG A 30 15.97 11.75 -7.44
N ILE A 31 15.84 11.01 -8.54
CA ILE A 31 14.53 10.62 -9.08
C ILE A 31 13.81 9.69 -8.10
N ALA A 32 14.48 8.64 -7.61
CA ALA A 32 13.92 7.72 -6.62
C ALA A 32 13.47 8.47 -5.36
N PHE A 33 14.30 9.38 -4.84
CA PHE A 33 13.98 10.24 -3.71
C PHE A 33 12.73 11.09 -3.96
N LYS A 34 12.61 11.73 -5.14
CA LYS A 34 11.44 12.54 -5.48
C LYS A 34 10.16 11.71 -5.65
N ILE A 35 10.26 10.49 -6.15
CA ILE A 35 9.15 9.54 -6.18
C ILE A 35 8.72 9.20 -4.75
N SER A 36 9.66 8.84 -3.88
CA SER A 36 9.39 8.53 -2.48
C SER A 36 8.75 9.70 -1.73
N GLU A 37 9.28 10.92 -1.86
CA GLU A 37 8.74 12.12 -1.23
C GLU A 37 7.29 12.39 -1.66
N LYS A 38 7.00 12.22 -2.95
CA LYS A 38 5.64 12.38 -3.47
C LYS A 38 4.69 11.34 -2.89
N VAL A 39 5.07 10.06 -2.89
CA VAL A 39 4.24 8.99 -2.33
C VAL A 39 4.00 9.19 -0.83
N GLN A 40 5.04 9.57 -0.07
CA GLN A 40 4.92 9.83 1.36
C GLN A 40 3.95 10.98 1.67
N THR A 41 3.86 11.97 0.78
CA THR A 41 2.92 13.09 0.92
C THR A 41 1.49 12.67 0.63
N GLU A 42 1.26 11.89 -0.44
CA GLU A 42 -0.08 11.46 -0.86
C GLU A 42 -0.66 10.37 0.06
N VAL A 43 0.18 9.42 0.52
CA VAL A 43 -0.22 8.29 1.36
C VAL A 43 0.14 8.59 2.82
N ASN A 44 -0.57 9.54 3.42
CA ASN A 44 -0.40 9.86 4.83
C ASN A 44 -1.29 8.97 5.70
N ILE A 45 -0.70 8.05 6.46
CA ILE A 45 -1.41 7.08 7.31
C ILE A 45 -2.44 7.72 8.27
N LYS A 46 -2.18 8.95 8.73
CA LYS A 46 -3.05 9.65 9.68
C LYS A 46 -4.38 10.12 9.08
N THR A 47 -4.44 10.20 7.74
CA THR A 47 -5.57 10.80 7.00
C THR A 47 -6.09 9.91 5.88
N ILE A 48 -5.26 9.05 5.30
CA ILE A 48 -5.61 8.28 4.10
C ILE A 48 -6.78 7.33 4.33
N LEU A 49 -6.81 6.66 5.50
CA LEU A 49 -7.88 5.72 5.87
C LEU A 49 -9.17 6.42 6.35
N LYS A 50 -9.17 7.76 6.46
CA LYS A 50 -10.36 8.57 6.77
C LYS A 50 -11.10 9.04 5.52
N LEU A 51 -10.48 8.89 4.34
CA LEU A 51 -11.14 9.21 3.08
C LEU A 51 -12.23 8.18 2.79
N LYS A 52 -13.08 8.49 1.79
CA LYS A 52 -14.02 7.48 1.27
C LYS A 52 -13.24 6.25 0.80
N PRO A 53 -13.72 5.02 1.05
CA PRO A 53 -12.97 3.80 0.73
C PRO A 53 -12.44 3.76 -0.71
N ASP A 54 -13.27 4.11 -1.69
CA ASP A 54 -12.85 4.14 -3.10
C ASP A 54 -11.75 5.17 -3.40
N GLN A 55 -11.76 6.32 -2.71
CA GLN A 55 -10.72 7.33 -2.84
C GLN A 55 -9.42 6.86 -2.19
N ALA A 56 -9.49 6.30 -0.98
CA ALA A 56 -8.33 5.76 -0.26
C ALA A 56 -7.66 4.65 -1.07
N LYS A 57 -8.42 3.62 -1.48
CA LYS A 57 -7.95 2.50 -2.30
C LYS A 57 -7.29 3.00 -3.58
N ARG A 58 -7.92 3.95 -4.29
CA ARG A 58 -7.37 4.52 -5.52
C ARG A 58 -6.02 5.21 -5.29
N ILE A 59 -5.93 6.12 -4.33
CA ILE A 59 -4.70 6.89 -4.05
C ILE A 59 -3.56 5.93 -3.64
N ILE A 60 -3.84 4.99 -2.74
CA ILE A 60 -2.87 3.99 -2.29
C ILE A 60 -2.39 3.14 -3.46
N LYS A 61 -3.32 2.71 -4.34
CA LYS A 61 -3.00 1.88 -5.50
C LYS A 61 -2.16 2.64 -6.52
N GLU A 62 -2.53 3.87 -6.86
CA GLU A 62 -1.75 4.72 -7.77
C GLU A 62 -0.32 4.95 -7.22
N ALA A 63 -0.18 5.18 -5.91
CA ALA A 63 1.11 5.32 -5.26
C ALA A 63 1.98 4.05 -5.33
N GLN A 64 1.38 2.89 -5.06
CA GLN A 64 2.02 1.59 -5.22
C GLN A 64 2.51 1.38 -6.66
N GLU A 65 1.64 1.63 -7.64
CA GLU A 65 1.95 1.45 -9.06
C GLU A 65 3.09 2.35 -9.53
N VAL A 66 3.18 3.58 -9.04
CA VAL A 66 4.30 4.48 -9.37
C VAL A 66 5.63 3.91 -8.85
N LEU A 67 5.66 3.38 -7.61
CA LEU A 67 6.86 2.77 -7.02
C LEU A 67 7.29 1.50 -7.76
N GLU A 68 6.34 0.65 -8.14
CA GLU A 68 6.60 -0.56 -8.94
C GLU A 68 7.01 -0.22 -10.37
N SER A 69 6.41 0.84 -10.95
CA SER A 69 6.75 1.34 -12.28
C SER A 69 8.20 1.79 -12.35
N TRP A 70 8.72 2.44 -11.30
CA TRP A 70 10.13 2.84 -11.21
C TRP A 70 11.09 1.66 -11.44
N TYR A 71 10.89 0.56 -10.69
CA TYR A 71 11.70 -0.65 -10.82
C TYR A 71 11.49 -1.35 -12.17
N THR A 72 10.25 -1.59 -12.56
CA THR A 72 9.93 -2.36 -13.77
C THR A 72 10.41 -1.63 -15.03
N GLN A 73 10.28 -0.32 -15.09
CA GLN A 73 10.73 0.49 -16.22
C GLN A 73 12.24 0.55 -16.33
N TYR A 74 12.94 0.63 -15.20
CA TYR A 74 14.39 0.50 -15.18
C TYR A 74 14.85 -0.85 -15.74
N MET A 75 14.26 -1.96 -15.27
CA MET A 75 14.65 -3.30 -15.72
C MET A 75 14.37 -3.52 -17.20
N LYS A 76 13.22 -3.02 -17.70
CA LYS A 76 12.91 -3.04 -19.14
C LYS A 76 13.94 -2.28 -19.95
N VAL A 77 14.37 -1.11 -19.50
CA VAL A 77 15.37 -0.30 -20.21
C VAL A 77 16.76 -0.96 -20.16
N ARG A 78 17.16 -1.51 -19.01
CA ARG A 78 18.39 -2.30 -18.86
C ARG A 78 18.42 -3.45 -19.86
N GLN A 79 17.36 -4.27 -19.90
CA GLN A 79 17.25 -5.39 -20.84
C GLN A 79 17.40 -4.92 -22.29
N LYS A 80 16.70 -3.85 -22.68
CA LYS A 80 16.82 -3.29 -24.04
C LYS A 80 18.21 -2.73 -24.38
N ILE A 81 19.04 -2.40 -23.39
CA ILE A 81 20.43 -1.98 -23.61
C ILE A 81 21.30 -3.22 -23.79
N GLU A 82 21.11 -4.25 -22.96
CA GLU A 82 21.79 -5.55 -23.11
C GLU A 82 21.50 -6.19 -24.48
N ASP A 83 20.24 -6.25 -24.88
CA ASP A 83 19.82 -6.83 -26.17
C ASP A 83 20.37 -6.05 -27.38
N SER A 84 20.70 -4.77 -27.21
CA SER A 84 21.26 -3.93 -28.28
C SER A 84 22.73 -4.21 -28.59
N GLY A 85 23.42 -5.02 -27.76
CA GLY A 85 24.82 -5.36 -27.95
C GLY A 85 25.79 -4.19 -27.84
N THR A 86 25.34 -3.05 -27.29
CA THR A 86 26.20 -1.87 -27.09
C THR A 86 27.28 -2.14 -26.04
N HIS A 87 28.48 -1.61 -26.24
CA HIS A 87 29.59 -1.76 -25.28
C HIS A 87 29.36 -1.05 -23.93
N ILE A 88 28.36 -0.16 -23.84
CA ILE A 88 28.05 0.62 -22.64
C ILE A 88 27.02 -0.12 -21.80
N ARG A 89 27.43 -0.64 -20.64
CA ARG A 89 26.55 -1.40 -19.75
C ARG A 89 25.76 -0.49 -18.81
N TRP A 90 24.47 -0.77 -18.65
CA TRP A 90 23.61 -0.10 -17.69
C TRP A 90 23.45 -0.99 -16.45
N GLU A 91 24.36 -0.85 -15.48
CA GLU A 91 24.40 -1.74 -14.32
C GLU A 91 24.72 -0.97 -13.04
N PHE A 92 23.67 -0.44 -12.40
CA PHE A 92 23.78 0.28 -11.14
C PHE A 92 23.44 -0.62 -9.94
N ASP A 93 23.92 -0.23 -8.75
CA ASP A 93 23.55 -0.89 -7.50
C ASP A 93 22.02 -0.83 -7.30
N ARG A 94 21.39 -2.01 -7.45
CA ARG A 94 19.94 -2.17 -7.33
C ARG A 94 19.44 -1.89 -5.91
N LYS A 95 20.22 -2.26 -4.90
CA LYS A 95 19.85 -2.01 -3.51
C LYS A 95 19.79 -0.51 -3.28
N ARG A 96 20.81 0.21 -3.72
CA ARG A 96 20.90 1.67 -3.62
C ARG A 96 19.73 2.38 -4.30
N LEU A 97 19.29 1.92 -5.47
CA LEU A 97 18.22 2.58 -6.23
C LEU A 97 16.79 2.17 -5.85
N PHE A 98 16.59 0.94 -5.35
CA PHE A 98 15.25 0.36 -5.23
C PHE A 98 14.89 -0.13 -3.83
N GLU A 99 15.84 -0.27 -2.91
CA GLU A 99 15.55 -0.87 -1.60
C GLU A 99 14.47 -0.10 -0.83
N HIS A 100 14.54 1.24 -0.87
CA HIS A 100 13.57 2.11 -0.22
C HIS A 100 12.22 2.10 -0.94
N THR A 101 12.19 2.33 -2.27
CA THR A 101 10.94 2.36 -3.04
C THR A 101 10.21 1.02 -3.03
N ASN A 102 10.94 -0.09 -3.06
CA ASN A 102 10.36 -1.44 -2.97
C ASN A 102 9.78 -1.72 -1.58
N TYR A 103 10.40 -1.18 -0.52
CA TYR A 103 9.81 -1.26 0.82
C TYR A 103 8.52 -0.44 0.88
N MET A 104 8.53 0.79 0.36
CA MET A 104 7.33 1.63 0.32
C MET A 104 6.19 0.98 -0.45
N ALA A 105 6.47 0.29 -1.56
CA ALA A 105 5.45 -0.41 -2.35
C ALA A 105 4.76 -1.51 -1.53
N LYS A 106 5.51 -2.22 -0.68
CA LYS A 106 4.96 -3.23 0.23
C LYS A 106 4.05 -2.59 1.29
N VAL A 107 4.49 -1.48 1.89
CA VAL A 107 3.68 -0.73 2.85
C VAL A 107 2.39 -0.22 2.20
N CYS A 108 2.46 0.28 0.95
CA CYS A 108 1.25 0.64 0.19
C CYS A 108 0.33 -0.56 -0.06
N ALA A 109 0.89 -1.73 -0.37
CA ALA A 109 0.09 -2.95 -0.53
C ALA A 109 -0.62 -3.33 0.78
N ASP A 110 0.10 -3.32 1.91
CA ASP A 110 -0.48 -3.57 3.24
C ASP A 110 -1.63 -2.58 3.54
N LEU A 111 -1.44 -1.30 3.27
CA LEU A 111 -2.47 -0.27 3.45
C LEU A 111 -3.67 -0.44 2.52
N TYR A 112 -3.45 -0.94 1.31
CA TYR A 112 -4.53 -1.23 0.37
C TYR A 112 -5.42 -2.34 0.92
N GLU A 113 -4.83 -3.42 1.45
CA GLU A 113 -5.57 -4.50 2.11
C GLU A 113 -6.37 -3.99 3.32
N VAL A 114 -5.78 -3.13 4.15
CA VAL A 114 -6.52 -2.46 5.25
C VAL A 114 -7.74 -1.71 4.70
N ALA A 115 -7.58 -0.92 3.64
CA ALA A 115 -8.67 -0.18 3.05
C ALA A 115 -9.77 -1.08 2.43
N VAL A 116 -9.39 -2.25 1.91
CA VAL A 116 -10.33 -3.27 1.42
C VAL A 116 -11.13 -3.86 2.57
N VAL A 117 -10.46 -4.30 3.64
CA VAL A 117 -11.12 -4.88 4.82
C VAL A 117 -12.13 -3.91 5.44
N LEU A 118 -11.76 -2.63 5.59
CA LEU A 118 -12.66 -1.62 6.13
C LEU A 118 -13.89 -1.38 5.23
N ASP A 119 -13.70 -1.37 3.91
CA ASP A 119 -14.78 -1.24 2.92
C ASP A 119 -15.73 -2.44 2.95
N GLU A 120 -15.19 -3.65 3.11
CA GLU A 120 -15.95 -4.88 3.22
C GLU A 120 -16.78 -4.91 4.50
N PHE A 121 -16.22 -4.51 5.64
CA PHE A 121 -16.98 -4.38 6.88
C PHE A 121 -18.09 -3.33 6.79
N ASP A 122 -17.85 -2.16 6.20
CA ASP A 122 -18.87 -1.11 6.03
C ASP A 122 -20.03 -1.60 5.16
N LYS A 123 -19.74 -2.30 4.06
CA LYS A 123 -20.75 -2.90 3.18
C LYS A 123 -21.52 -4.01 3.86
N PHE A 124 -20.81 -4.89 4.57
CA PHE A 124 -21.40 -6.07 5.21
C PHE A 124 -22.26 -5.70 6.42
N LEU A 125 -21.77 -4.80 7.28
CA LEU A 125 -22.48 -4.31 8.47
C LEU A 125 -23.44 -3.16 8.16
N GLY A 126 -23.73 -2.96 6.88
CA GLY A 126 -24.67 -1.97 6.40
C GLY A 126 -26.10 -2.17 6.93
N PRO A 127 -27.03 -1.28 6.58
CA PRO A 127 -28.41 -1.30 7.07
C PRO A 127 -29.16 -2.62 6.77
N GLU A 128 -28.67 -3.40 5.81
CA GLU A 128 -29.22 -4.72 5.46
C GLU A 128 -29.10 -5.73 6.60
N LEU A 129 -27.96 -5.78 7.30
CA LEU A 129 -27.79 -6.70 8.43
C LEU A 129 -28.64 -6.27 9.65
N LYS A 130 -28.79 -4.96 9.85
CA LYS A 130 -29.71 -4.41 10.87
C LYS A 130 -31.16 -4.78 10.60
N ALA A 131 -31.57 -4.73 9.33
CA ALA A 131 -32.94 -5.06 8.92
C ALA A 131 -33.27 -6.55 9.10
N VAL A 132 -32.30 -7.45 8.91
CA VAL A 132 -32.50 -8.91 9.01
C VAL A 132 -32.48 -9.41 10.45
N THR A 133 -31.66 -8.83 11.31
CA THR A 133 -31.43 -9.35 12.67
C THR A 133 -32.34 -8.75 13.74
N GLY A 134 -32.86 -7.53 13.52
CA GLY A 134 -33.71 -6.82 14.51
C GLY A 134 -33.01 -6.41 15.81
N GLU A 135 -31.75 -6.84 16.04
CA GLU A 135 -30.93 -6.54 17.21
C GLU A 135 -29.91 -5.43 16.87
N SER A 136 -30.29 -4.17 17.10
CA SER A 136 -29.44 -3.02 16.75
C SER A 136 -28.18 -2.90 17.62
N GLU A 137 -28.25 -3.28 18.89
CA GLU A 137 -27.16 -3.09 19.86
C GLU A 137 -25.90 -3.91 19.52
N GLY A 138 -26.05 -5.20 19.20
CA GLY A 138 -24.90 -6.05 18.86
C GLY A 138 -24.20 -5.63 17.57
N ILE A 139 -24.95 -5.14 16.58
CA ILE A 139 -24.37 -4.62 15.34
C ILE A 139 -23.64 -3.30 15.60
N ASP A 140 -24.19 -2.41 16.42
CA ASP A 140 -23.54 -1.15 16.77
C ASP A 140 -22.21 -1.37 17.52
N GLU A 141 -22.11 -2.42 18.35
CA GLU A 141 -20.85 -2.82 18.97
C GLU A 141 -19.80 -3.28 17.95
N VAL A 142 -20.19 -4.12 16.98
CA VAL A 142 -19.29 -4.59 15.92
C VAL A 142 -18.83 -3.41 15.04
N ILE A 143 -19.74 -2.51 14.67
CA ILE A 143 -19.41 -1.28 13.92
C ILE A 143 -18.42 -0.42 14.71
N ASN A 144 -18.61 -0.28 16.02
CA ASN A 144 -17.66 0.45 16.85
C ASN A 144 -16.28 -0.23 16.87
N GLN A 145 -16.20 -1.56 16.97
CA GLN A 145 -14.93 -2.30 16.90
C GLN A 145 -14.21 -2.08 15.57
N VAL A 146 -14.92 -2.12 14.44
CA VAL A 146 -14.35 -1.83 13.11
C VAL A 146 -13.79 -0.41 13.06
N ASN A 147 -14.50 0.59 13.62
CA ASN A 147 -14.01 1.97 13.70
C ASN A 147 -12.74 2.12 14.58
N GLN A 148 -12.53 1.21 15.55
CA GLN A 148 -11.33 1.22 16.39
C GLN A 148 -10.12 0.57 15.70
N LEU A 149 -10.31 -0.32 14.70
CA LEU A 149 -9.20 -1.00 13.99
C LEU A 149 -8.16 -0.04 13.42
N VAL A 150 -8.60 1.15 13.01
CA VAL A 150 -7.76 2.14 12.34
C VAL A 150 -6.94 2.97 13.34
N LYS A 151 -7.37 3.06 14.61
CA LYS A 151 -6.74 3.94 15.61
C LYS A 151 -5.28 3.61 15.90
N PRO A 152 -4.87 2.34 16.08
CA PRO A 152 -3.47 2.01 16.27
C PRO A 152 -2.59 2.41 15.07
N LEU A 153 -3.11 2.23 13.84
CA LEU A 153 -2.41 2.59 12.60
C LEU A 153 -2.23 4.11 12.45
N GLU A 154 -3.23 4.90 12.84
CA GLU A 154 -3.14 6.37 12.83
C GLU A 154 -2.18 6.92 13.90
N ALA A 155 -2.03 6.20 15.01
CA ALA A 155 -1.28 6.63 16.18
C ALA A 155 0.19 6.18 16.18
N VAL A 156 0.66 5.53 15.10
CA VAL A 156 2.06 5.09 15.00
C VAL A 156 3.03 6.27 15.23
N PRO A 157 4.02 6.15 16.14
CA PRO A 157 4.94 7.23 16.47
C PRO A 157 6.12 7.35 15.49
N PHE A 158 6.08 6.62 14.36
CA PHE A 158 7.16 6.52 13.40
C PHE A 158 6.67 6.74 11.96
N VAL A 159 7.61 6.96 11.05
CA VAL A 159 7.34 7.10 9.62
C VAL A 159 7.23 5.71 9.01
N ILE A 160 6.04 5.31 8.58
CA ILE A 160 5.75 3.97 8.04
C ILE A 160 6.57 3.60 6.80
N PHE A 161 7.05 4.59 6.05
CA PHE A 161 7.88 4.39 4.87
C PHE A 161 9.39 4.33 5.17
N ASP A 162 9.79 4.62 6.40
CA ASP A 162 11.17 4.48 6.83
C ASP A 162 11.46 3.03 7.21
N ARG A 163 12.33 2.40 6.42
CA ARG A 163 12.70 0.99 6.55
C ARG A 163 13.27 0.62 7.91
N ARG A 164 13.83 1.58 8.66
CA ARG A 164 14.32 1.34 10.03
C ARG A 164 13.22 0.82 10.94
N TYR A 165 11.96 1.19 10.68
CA TYR A 165 10.79 0.76 11.44
C TYR A 165 10.02 -0.41 10.80
N LYS A 166 10.69 -1.18 9.92
CA LYS A 166 10.05 -2.28 9.20
C LYS A 166 9.43 -3.31 10.15
N ASN A 167 10.10 -3.64 11.26
CA ASN A 167 9.61 -4.66 12.17
C ASN A 167 8.41 -4.16 12.97
N GLU A 168 8.43 -2.89 13.36
CA GLU A 168 7.33 -2.20 14.03
C GLU A 168 6.11 -2.12 13.11
N TRP A 169 6.29 -1.78 11.83
CA TRP A 169 5.22 -1.83 10.84
C TRP A 169 4.63 -3.24 10.69
N LEU A 170 5.48 -4.26 10.55
CA LEU A 170 5.02 -5.65 10.45
C LEU A 170 4.20 -6.06 11.68
N ASN A 171 4.65 -5.69 12.88
CA ASN A 171 3.90 -5.97 14.11
C ASN A 171 2.54 -5.27 14.13
N CYS A 172 2.46 -4.00 13.68
CA CYS A 172 1.18 -3.29 13.54
C CYS A 172 0.23 -4.04 12.60
N MET A 173 0.73 -4.54 11.47
CA MET A 173 -0.07 -5.31 10.52
C MET A 173 -0.48 -6.68 11.07
N THR A 174 0.38 -7.35 11.84
CA THR A 174 0.02 -8.60 12.54
C THR A 174 -1.12 -8.38 13.52
N LEU A 175 -1.02 -7.37 14.39
CA LEU A 175 -2.07 -7.04 15.36
C LEU A 175 -3.38 -6.66 14.68
N PHE A 176 -3.32 -5.86 13.61
CA PHE A 176 -4.49 -5.52 12.81
C PHE A 176 -5.18 -6.78 12.27
N ASN A 177 -4.43 -7.72 11.70
CA ASN A 177 -5.01 -8.97 11.16
C ASN A 177 -5.61 -9.86 12.27
N GLU A 178 -4.99 -9.92 13.45
CA GLU A 178 -5.55 -10.63 14.61
C GLU A 178 -6.88 -10.02 15.06
N ASP A 179 -6.97 -8.69 15.11
CA ASP A 179 -8.20 -7.98 15.46
C ASP A 179 -9.30 -8.18 14.41
N VAL A 180 -8.95 -8.16 13.12
CA VAL A 180 -9.88 -8.47 12.01
C VAL A 180 -10.47 -9.88 12.18
N VAL A 181 -9.62 -10.90 12.37
CA VAL A 181 -10.08 -12.28 12.59
C VAL A 181 -10.97 -12.39 13.84
N SER A 182 -10.66 -11.65 14.91
CA SER A 182 -11.50 -11.60 16.11
C SER A 182 -12.90 -11.03 15.80
N ILE A 183 -12.96 -9.93 15.06
CA ILE A 183 -14.22 -9.28 14.67
C ILE A 183 -15.04 -10.17 13.73
N GLU A 184 -14.41 -10.81 12.75
CA GLU A 184 -15.07 -11.77 11.85
C GLU A 184 -15.72 -12.92 12.62
N ASN A 185 -15.00 -13.52 13.56
CA ASN A 185 -15.54 -14.61 14.39
C ASN A 185 -16.73 -14.17 15.25
N LYS A 186 -16.64 -12.99 15.89
CA LYS A 186 -17.75 -12.42 16.65
C LYS A 186 -18.97 -12.15 15.77
N THR A 187 -18.74 -11.59 14.58
CA THR A 187 -19.79 -11.29 13.60
C THR A 187 -20.50 -12.58 13.15
N LYS A 188 -19.73 -13.63 12.88
CA LYS A 188 -20.28 -14.95 12.53
C LYS A 188 -21.14 -15.55 13.65
N SER A 189 -20.62 -15.57 14.89
CA SER A 189 -21.38 -16.08 16.03
C SER A 189 -22.65 -15.28 16.30
N PHE A 190 -22.60 -13.95 16.14
CA PHE A 190 -23.77 -13.09 16.26
C PHE A 190 -24.86 -13.46 15.24
N ILE A 191 -24.48 -13.58 13.96
CA ILE A 191 -25.40 -13.96 12.88
C ILE A 191 -26.04 -15.32 13.14
N GLU A 192 -25.25 -16.33 13.55
CA GLU A 192 -25.76 -17.66 13.91
C GLU A 192 -26.80 -17.58 15.04
N MET A 193 -26.55 -16.77 16.08
CA MET A 193 -27.49 -16.57 17.18
C MET A 193 -28.77 -15.86 16.73
N SER A 194 -28.68 -14.83 15.89
CA SER A 194 -29.85 -14.13 15.38
C SER A 194 -30.75 -15.05 14.54
N PHE A 195 -30.18 -15.90 13.68
CA PHE A 195 -30.94 -16.89 12.91
C PHE A 195 -31.61 -17.95 13.78
N LEU A 196 -30.93 -18.43 14.84
CA LEU A 196 -31.53 -19.37 15.79
C LEU A 196 -32.74 -18.76 16.50
N LYS A 197 -32.64 -17.50 16.93
CA LYS A 197 -33.75 -16.77 17.57
C LYS A 197 -34.95 -16.61 16.62
N LEU A 198 -34.71 -16.20 15.37
CA LEU A 198 -35.76 -16.06 14.35
C LEU A 198 -36.50 -17.40 14.12
N ARG A 199 -35.76 -18.51 14.01
CA ARG A 199 -36.35 -19.84 13.80
C ARG A 199 -37.11 -20.37 15.02
N SER A 200 -36.79 -19.89 16.22
CA SER A 200 -37.52 -20.24 17.45
C SER A 200 -38.76 -19.37 17.73
N ALA A 201 -38.92 -18.27 16.97
CA ALA A 201 -40.05 -17.35 17.09
C ALA A 201 -41.17 -17.63 16.07
N GLU A 202 -40.94 -18.52 15.10
CA GLU A 202 -41.96 -19.19 14.26
C GLU A 202 -42.45 -20.48 14.92
#